data_AF-A0A0C1HCA9-F1
#
_entry.id   AF-A0A0C1HCA9-F1
#
_cell.length_a   1.000
_cell.length_b   1.000
_cell.length_c   1.000
_cell.angle_alpha   90.00
_cell.angle_beta   90.00
_cell.angle_gamma   90.00
#
_symmetry.space_group_name_H-M   'P 1'
#
loop_
_entity.id
_entity.type
_entity.pdbx_description
1 polymer ?
#
loop_
_entity_poly.entity_id
_entity_poly.type
_entity_poly.pdbx_seq_one_letter_code
_entity_poly.pdbx_strand_id
1 'polypeptide(L)'
;MGIIANSLHFSGSHGYHGDEGHIIKVEEKTPPSEIDKEASKWCKLIFENGDREARKLVKAHYSNPEEALKDLEKIKALKICGKDLEAIPEGLSLLKNLTILDLCSNKLKTFPEGKEIKKLTKLRSLILNGNPIESLPDYVINQEMNNLRSISLYRTKIKEIPYSCKNIIESYPATVAFT
;
A
#
# COMPACT_ATOMS: atom_id res chain seq x y z
N MET A 1 -20.79 -64.58 5.68
CA MET A 1 -22.22 -64.58 6.10
C MET A 1 -22.28 -65.05 7.54
N GLY A 2 -22.24 -64.12 8.51
CA GLY A 2 -22.10 -64.43 9.93
C GLY A 2 -23.35 -64.03 10.71
N ILE A 3 -23.85 -64.96 11.52
CA ILE A 3 -25.12 -64.92 12.24
C ILE A 3 -25.01 -64.08 13.53
N ILE A 4 -26.16 -63.52 13.92
CA ILE A 4 -26.52 -62.69 15.07
C ILE A 4 -26.28 -63.38 16.42
N ALA A 5 -25.84 -62.65 17.46
CA ALA A 5 -26.38 -62.72 18.84
C ALA A 5 -25.75 -61.71 19.83
N ASN A 6 -26.66 -61.11 20.62
CA ASN A 6 -26.58 -60.69 22.03
C ASN A 6 -25.90 -59.38 22.49
N SER A 7 -26.79 -58.49 22.94
CA SER A 7 -26.61 -57.40 23.89
C SER A 7 -26.14 -57.88 25.27
N LEU A 8 -25.19 -57.16 25.88
CA LEU A 8 -24.90 -57.20 27.31
C LEU A 8 -24.66 -55.78 27.84
N HIS A 9 -25.61 -55.33 28.66
CA HIS A 9 -25.47 -54.54 29.89
C HIS A 9 -24.48 -53.37 29.97
N PHE A 10 -25.04 -52.16 30.03
CA PHE A 10 -24.46 -51.01 30.73
C PHE A 10 -24.68 -51.16 32.24
N SER A 11 -23.62 -51.05 33.04
CA SER A 11 -23.70 -50.79 34.48
C SER A 11 -22.44 -50.10 34.99
N GLY A 12 -22.62 -49.02 35.75
CA GLY A 12 -21.74 -48.69 36.87
C GLY A 12 -20.56 -47.75 36.62
N SER A 13 -20.72 -46.54 37.14
CA SER A 13 -19.77 -45.48 37.46
C SER A 13 -18.39 -45.91 38.01
N HIS A 14 -17.34 -45.13 37.69
CA HIS A 14 -16.53 -44.32 38.63
C HIS A 14 -15.43 -43.57 37.86
N GLY A 15 -15.19 -42.31 38.25
CA GLY A 15 -14.42 -41.34 37.47
C GLY A 15 -12.91 -41.50 37.50
N TYR A 16 -12.27 -40.86 36.52
CA TYR A 16 -10.91 -40.33 36.61
C TYR A 16 -10.83 -39.01 35.83
N HIS A 17 -10.25 -38.01 36.48
CA HIS A 17 -9.79 -36.75 35.93
C HIS A 17 -8.80 -36.99 34.78
N GLY A 18 -8.88 -36.13 33.76
CA GLY A 18 -7.85 -35.99 32.75
C GLY A 18 -8.28 -34.95 31.74
N ASP A 19 -7.80 -33.72 31.93
CA ASP A 19 -7.94 -32.62 30.97
C ASP A 19 -7.49 -33.07 29.58
N GLU A 20 -8.42 -33.37 28.69
CA GLU A 20 -8.09 -33.54 27.27
C GLU A 20 -7.79 -32.16 26.70
N GLY A 21 -6.51 -31.99 26.38
CA GLY A 21 -5.88 -30.75 26.02
C GLY A 21 -6.68 -29.97 24.98
N HIS A 22 -6.85 -28.68 25.28
CA HIS A 22 -6.84 -27.66 24.24
C HIS A 22 -5.63 -27.94 23.35
N ILE A 23 -5.88 -28.53 22.17
CA ILE A 23 -4.97 -28.39 21.05
C ILE A 23 -5.03 -26.91 20.72
N ILE A 24 -4.13 -26.15 21.35
CA ILE A 24 -3.77 -24.82 20.88
C ILE A 24 -3.21 -25.12 19.50
N LYS A 25 -4.03 -24.92 18.46
CA LYS A 25 -3.54 -24.77 17.10
C LYS A 25 -2.47 -23.70 17.23
N VAL A 26 -1.22 -24.13 17.13
CA VAL A 26 -0.07 -23.26 16.95
C VAL A 26 -0.49 -22.39 15.78
N GLU A 27 -0.81 -21.12 16.07
CA GLU A 27 -1.02 -20.13 15.04
C GLU A 27 0.18 -20.30 14.12
N GLU A 28 -0.11 -20.67 12.87
CA GLU A 28 0.87 -20.64 11.82
C GLU A 28 1.46 -19.24 11.88
N LYS A 29 2.68 -19.12 12.43
CA LYS A 29 3.46 -17.90 12.29
C LYS A 29 3.56 -17.70 10.80
N THR A 30 2.74 -16.78 10.31
CA THR A 30 2.76 -16.29 8.96
C THR A 30 4.23 -16.06 8.59
N PRO A 31 4.69 -16.55 7.41
CA PRO A 31 6.06 -16.28 6.98
C PRO A 31 6.30 -14.76 7.06
N PRO A 32 7.50 -14.29 7.45
CA PRO A 32 7.80 -12.86 7.55
C PRO A 32 7.26 -12.16 6.32
N SER A 33 6.27 -11.29 6.51
CA SER A 33 5.36 -10.92 5.44
C SER A 33 6.11 -10.08 4.40
N GLU A 34 5.82 -10.23 3.10
CA GLU A 34 6.36 -9.32 2.07
C GLU A 34 6.07 -7.84 2.42
N ILE A 35 4.93 -7.61 3.09
CA ILE A 35 4.53 -6.33 3.68
C ILE A 35 5.61 -5.74 4.58
N ASP A 36 6.33 -6.54 5.37
CA ASP A 36 7.38 -6.04 6.27
C ASP A 36 8.60 -5.51 5.50
N LYS A 37 8.93 -6.14 4.35
CA LYS A 37 10.01 -5.67 3.47
C LYS A 37 9.63 -4.35 2.81
N GLU A 38 8.37 -4.22 2.38
CA GLU A 38 7.88 -3.04 1.68
C GLU A 38 7.73 -1.87 2.65
N ALA A 39 7.24 -2.14 3.86
CA ALA A 39 7.22 -1.18 4.96
C ALA A 39 8.63 -0.67 5.27
N SER A 40 9.62 -1.56 5.33
CA SER A 40 11.01 -1.19 5.59
C SER A 40 11.58 -0.28 4.49
N LYS A 41 11.32 -0.59 3.21
CA LYS A 41 11.71 0.26 2.07
C LYS A 41 11.09 1.66 2.16
N TRP A 42 9.80 1.73 2.46
CA TRP A 42 9.08 3.00 2.63
C TRP A 42 9.62 3.81 3.79
N CYS A 43 9.82 3.17 4.95
CA CYS A 43 10.37 3.85 6.12
C CYS A 43 11.76 4.41 5.83
N LYS A 44 12.61 3.66 5.10
CA LYS A 44 13.94 4.12 4.70
C LYS A 44 13.84 5.32 3.76
N LEU A 45 13.05 5.20 2.69
CA LEU A 45 12.85 6.26 1.73
C LEU A 45 12.34 7.54 2.39
N ILE A 46 11.35 7.43 3.28
CA ILE A 46 10.75 8.57 3.97
C ILE A 46 11.74 9.19 4.96
N PHE A 47 12.47 8.37 5.72
CA PHE A 47 13.47 8.85 6.67
C PHE A 47 14.60 9.64 5.99
N GLU A 48 15.09 9.13 4.85
CA GLU A 48 16.19 9.73 4.10
C GLU A 48 15.74 10.93 3.24
N ASN A 49 14.55 10.88 2.66
CA ASN A 49 14.15 11.74 1.54
C ASN A 49 12.82 12.47 1.71
N GLY A 50 11.98 12.07 2.68
CA GLY A 50 10.68 12.70 2.96
C GLY A 50 10.78 14.13 3.51
N ASP A 51 9.63 14.74 3.78
CA ASP A 51 9.54 16.01 4.49
C ASP A 51 9.72 15.85 6.00
N ARG A 52 9.79 16.98 6.73
CA ARG A 52 10.07 16.99 8.17
C ARG A 52 9.01 16.22 8.98
N GLU A 53 7.73 16.30 8.60
CA GLU A 53 6.65 15.67 9.35
C GLU A 53 6.67 14.16 9.13
N ALA A 54 6.75 13.73 7.87
CA ALA A 54 6.85 12.31 7.52
C ALA A 54 8.09 11.65 8.14
N ARG A 55 9.26 12.31 8.09
CA ARG A 55 10.48 11.83 8.76
C ARG A 55 10.32 11.69 10.25
N LYS A 56 9.67 12.64 10.92
CA LYS A 56 9.47 12.62 12.37
C LYS A 56 8.63 11.40 12.79
N LEU A 57 7.62 11.06 12.00
CA LEU A 57 6.77 9.89 12.26
C LEU A 57 7.59 8.60 12.19
N VAL A 58 8.27 8.35 11.08
CA VAL A 58 9.02 7.09 10.90
C VAL A 58 10.29 6.99 11.75
N LYS A 59 10.89 8.12 12.16
CA LYS A 59 12.14 8.13 12.94
C LYS A 59 12.02 7.42 14.28
N ALA A 60 10.86 7.47 14.92
CA ALA A 60 10.67 6.90 16.25
C ALA A 60 10.76 5.36 16.24
N HIS A 61 10.29 4.74 15.15
CA HIS A 61 10.13 3.29 15.08
C HIS A 61 10.79 2.68 13.83
N TYR A 62 11.71 3.39 13.18
CA TYR A 62 12.44 2.95 11.98
C TYR A 62 13.12 1.56 12.12
N SER A 63 13.51 1.18 13.34
CA SER A 63 14.14 -0.10 13.65
C SER A 63 13.17 -1.25 13.94
N ASN A 64 11.86 -0.98 14.01
CA ASN A 64 10.82 -1.96 14.36
C ASN A 64 9.72 -1.99 13.28
N PRO A 65 9.70 -2.99 12.38
CA PRO A 65 8.75 -3.05 11.26
C PRO A 65 7.27 -2.98 11.65
N GLU A 66 6.86 -3.61 12.76
CA GLU A 66 5.45 -3.61 13.19
C GLU A 66 4.97 -2.23 13.63
N GLU A 67 5.83 -1.46 14.29
CA GLU A 67 5.53 -0.09 14.70
C GLU A 67 5.69 0.89 13.54
N ALA A 68 6.66 0.64 12.67
CA ALA A 68 6.90 1.42 11.46
C ALA A 68 5.68 1.38 10.52
N LEU A 69 5.00 0.23 10.40
CA LEU A 69 3.71 0.12 9.71
C LEU A 69 2.68 1.09 10.28
N LYS A 70 2.54 1.14 11.61
CA LYS A 70 1.61 2.08 12.28
C LYS A 70 1.99 3.54 12.03
N ASP A 71 3.27 3.85 11.84
CA ASP A 71 3.70 5.20 11.50
C ASP A 71 3.41 5.56 10.05
N LEU A 72 3.60 4.64 9.10
CA LEU A 72 3.21 4.83 7.70
C LEU A 72 1.72 5.14 7.57
N GLU A 73 0.89 4.48 8.38
CA GLU A 73 -0.54 4.75 8.43
C GLU A 73 -0.88 6.15 8.97
N LYS A 74 0.00 6.81 9.74
CA LYS A 74 -0.25 8.17 10.23
C LYS A 74 0.05 9.23 9.18
N ILE A 75 0.76 8.89 8.10
CA ILE A 75 1.16 9.83 7.06
C ILE A 75 -0.06 10.24 6.23
N LYS A 76 -0.34 11.54 6.23
CA LYS A 76 -1.42 12.16 5.44
C LYS A 76 -0.89 12.94 4.25
N ALA A 77 0.28 13.56 4.37
CA ALA A 77 0.98 14.20 3.27
C ALA A 77 2.40 13.64 3.23
N LEU A 78 2.84 13.27 2.03
CA LEU A 78 4.21 12.84 1.81
C LEU A 78 4.80 13.66 0.67
N LYS A 79 5.90 14.36 0.96
CA LYS A 79 6.65 15.11 -0.04
C LYS A 79 8.09 14.59 -0.14
N ILE A 80 8.45 14.11 -1.32
CA ILE A 80 9.80 13.68 -1.68
C ILE A 80 10.15 14.37 -2.99
N CYS A 81 10.77 15.55 -2.93
CA CYS A 81 11.12 16.33 -4.13
C CYS A 81 12.62 16.53 -4.29
N GLY A 82 13.11 16.45 -5.54
CA GLY A 82 14.52 16.71 -5.85
C GLY A 82 15.47 15.66 -5.30
N LYS A 83 15.07 14.37 -5.31
CA LYS A 83 15.80 13.26 -4.68
C LYS A 83 16.23 12.18 -5.65
N ASP A 84 16.20 12.49 -6.95
CA ASP A 84 16.60 11.56 -8.01
C ASP A 84 15.89 10.19 -7.95
N LEU A 85 14.69 10.14 -7.36
CA LEU A 85 13.94 8.91 -7.23
C LEU A 85 13.58 8.35 -8.61
N GLU A 86 14.07 7.16 -8.94
CA GLU A 86 13.86 6.53 -10.26
C GLU A 86 12.60 5.68 -10.31
N ALA A 87 12.19 5.12 -9.16
CA ALA A 87 10.99 4.31 -9.02
C ALA A 87 10.33 4.53 -7.66
N ILE A 88 9.00 4.43 -7.63
CA ILE A 88 8.23 4.37 -6.38
C ILE A 88 8.28 2.92 -5.88
N PRO A 89 8.64 2.65 -4.61
CA PRO A 89 8.63 1.30 -4.07
C PRO A 89 7.22 0.68 -4.14
N GLU A 90 7.17 -0.64 -4.27
CA GLU A 90 5.94 -1.41 -4.08
C GLU A 90 5.34 -1.16 -2.69
N GLY A 91 4.06 -1.48 -2.52
CA GLY A 91 3.39 -1.27 -1.24
C GLY A 91 3.09 0.19 -0.91
N LEU A 92 2.95 1.08 -1.92
CA LEU A 92 2.45 2.44 -1.69
C LEU A 92 1.11 2.44 -0.90
N SER A 93 0.32 1.38 -1.06
CA SER A 93 -0.93 1.14 -0.31
C SER A 93 -0.79 1.08 1.22
N LEU A 94 0.42 0.88 1.76
CA LEU A 94 0.69 0.93 3.20
C LEU A 94 0.43 2.33 3.79
N LEU A 95 0.53 3.37 2.96
CA LEU A 95 0.21 4.75 3.31
C LEU A 95 -1.31 5.00 3.20
N LYS A 96 -2.13 4.17 3.85
CA LYS A 96 -3.60 4.11 3.64
C LYS A 96 -4.35 5.42 3.94
N ASN A 97 -3.73 6.31 4.73
CA ASN A 97 -4.32 7.61 5.09
C ASN A 97 -3.75 8.78 4.28
N LEU A 98 -2.94 8.51 3.26
CA LEU A 98 -2.33 9.53 2.42
C LEU A 98 -3.41 10.29 1.63
N THR A 99 -3.39 11.62 1.76
CA THR A 99 -4.25 12.56 1.04
C THR A 99 -3.50 13.35 -0.01
N ILE A 100 -2.20 13.58 0.18
CA ILE A 100 -1.34 14.31 -0.74
C ILE A 100 -0.05 13.53 -0.97
N LEU A 101 0.28 13.26 -2.23
CA LEU A 101 1.56 12.69 -2.65
C LEU A 101 2.28 13.65 -3.59
N ASP A 102 3.39 14.21 -3.14
CA ASP A 102 4.23 15.12 -3.92
C ASP A 102 5.60 14.50 -4.18
N LEU A 103 5.83 14.12 -5.44
CA LEU A 103 7.06 13.50 -5.92
C LEU A 103 7.75 14.38 -6.98
N CYS A 104 7.61 15.70 -6.85
CA CYS A 104 8.11 16.66 -7.83
C CYS A 104 9.62 16.60 -8.05
N SER A 105 10.07 16.84 -9.29
CA SER A 105 11.49 16.92 -9.66
C SER A 105 12.29 15.68 -9.25
N ASN A 106 11.81 14.49 -9.59
CA ASN A 106 12.58 13.25 -9.49
C ASN A 106 12.85 12.68 -10.90
N LYS A 107 13.28 11.41 -10.97
CA LYS A 107 13.62 10.70 -12.21
C LYS A 107 12.61 9.60 -12.54
N LEU A 108 11.38 9.72 -12.03
CA LEU A 108 10.34 8.72 -12.24
C LEU A 108 9.97 8.62 -13.72
N LYS A 109 10.12 7.42 -14.29
CA LYS A 109 9.71 7.14 -15.68
C LYS A 109 8.29 6.59 -15.78
N THR A 110 7.84 5.95 -14.71
CA THR A 110 6.51 5.33 -14.62
C THR A 110 5.93 5.57 -13.23
N PHE A 111 4.61 5.42 -13.12
CA PHE A 111 3.89 5.29 -11.86
C PHE A 111 3.51 3.81 -11.67
N PRO A 112 3.44 3.25 -10.44
CA PRO A 112 3.35 1.80 -10.26
C PRO A 112 2.07 1.22 -10.88
N GLU A 113 2.12 0.05 -11.52
CA GLU A 113 0.94 -0.54 -12.17
C GLU A 113 0.00 -1.32 -11.21
N GLY A 114 0.37 -1.42 -9.94
CA GLY A 114 -0.31 -2.27 -8.97
C GLY A 114 -1.71 -1.78 -8.57
N LYS A 115 -2.67 -2.73 -8.57
CA LYS A 115 -4.07 -2.48 -8.16
C LYS A 115 -4.17 -2.05 -6.70
N GLU A 116 -3.15 -2.31 -5.87
CA GLU A 116 -3.11 -1.89 -4.48
C GLU A 116 -3.12 -0.36 -4.33
N ILE A 117 -2.74 0.41 -5.35
CA ILE A 117 -2.86 1.87 -5.33
C ILE A 117 -4.33 2.32 -5.28
N LYS A 118 -5.27 1.51 -5.76
CA LYS A 118 -6.72 1.74 -5.58
C LYS A 118 -7.11 1.75 -4.08
N LYS A 119 -6.30 1.12 -3.20
CA LYS A 119 -6.52 1.14 -1.75
C LYS A 119 -6.19 2.49 -1.11
N LEU A 120 -5.51 3.41 -1.82
CA LEU A 120 -5.30 4.80 -1.40
C LEU A 120 -6.58 5.62 -1.54
N THR A 121 -7.64 5.14 -0.90
CA THR A 121 -8.98 5.70 -0.96
C THR A 121 -9.06 7.13 -0.44
N LYS A 122 -8.05 7.64 0.25
CA LYS A 122 -8.00 9.02 0.76
C LYS A 122 -7.17 9.97 -0.09
N LEU A 123 -6.46 9.48 -1.11
CA LEU A 123 -5.58 10.31 -1.94
C LEU A 123 -6.42 11.30 -2.76
N ARG A 124 -6.09 12.58 -2.64
CA ARG A 124 -6.80 13.70 -3.28
C ARG A 124 -5.93 14.47 -4.25
N SER A 125 -4.63 14.59 -3.97
CA SER A 125 -3.69 15.31 -4.82
C SER A 125 -2.45 14.47 -5.11
N LEU A 126 -2.10 14.38 -6.39
CA LEU A 126 -0.92 13.68 -6.91
C LEU A 126 -0.08 14.65 -7.74
N ILE A 127 1.11 14.97 -7.25
CA ILE A 127 2.02 15.92 -7.90
C ILE A 127 3.25 15.15 -8.41
N LEU A 128 3.39 15.11 -9.74
CA LEU A 128 4.46 14.38 -10.44
C LEU A 128 5.29 15.32 -11.34
N ASN A 129 5.19 16.62 -11.12
CA ASN A 129 5.85 17.63 -11.96
C ASN A 129 7.36 17.38 -12.09
N GLY A 130 7.93 17.63 -13.27
CA GLY A 130 9.38 17.55 -13.49
C GLY A 130 9.95 16.14 -13.41
N ASN A 131 9.12 15.11 -13.61
CA ASN A 131 9.56 13.73 -13.77
C ASN A 131 9.47 13.31 -15.25
N PRO A 132 10.37 12.48 -15.77
CA PRO A 132 10.30 11.98 -17.14
C PRO A 132 9.21 10.90 -17.38
N ILE A 133 8.04 11.03 -16.74
CA ILE A 133 6.94 10.07 -16.85
C ILE A 133 6.34 10.13 -18.25
N GLU A 134 6.24 8.97 -18.91
CA GLU A 134 5.75 8.85 -20.30
C GLU A 134 4.27 8.42 -20.37
N SER A 135 3.79 7.69 -19.36
CA SER A 135 2.41 7.25 -19.24
C SER A 135 2.01 7.14 -17.77
N LEU A 136 0.70 7.22 -17.51
CA LEU A 136 0.11 6.83 -16.24
C LEU A 136 -0.66 5.52 -16.44
N PRO A 137 -0.74 4.66 -15.42
CA PRO A 137 -1.45 3.39 -15.53
C PRO A 137 -2.97 3.61 -15.64
N ASP A 138 -3.63 2.63 -16.26
CA ASP A 138 -5.07 2.63 -16.58
C ASP A 138 -5.96 3.06 -15.41
N TYR A 139 -5.66 2.62 -14.19
CA TYR A 139 -6.49 2.94 -13.04
C TYR A 139 -6.45 4.42 -12.63
N VAL A 140 -5.39 5.17 -12.98
CA VAL A 140 -5.32 6.62 -12.76
C VAL A 140 -6.10 7.32 -13.87
N ILE A 141 -5.87 6.93 -15.12
CA ILE A 141 -6.45 7.59 -16.29
C ILE A 141 -7.95 7.27 -16.50
N ASN A 142 -8.40 6.10 -16.04
CA ASN A 142 -9.80 5.69 -16.02
C ASN A 142 -10.53 6.13 -14.74
N GLN A 143 -9.89 6.94 -13.89
CA GLN A 143 -10.46 7.45 -12.63
C GLN A 143 -10.98 6.39 -11.67
N GLU A 144 -10.30 5.24 -11.59
CA GLU A 144 -10.63 4.24 -10.58
C GLU A 144 -10.22 4.68 -9.16
N MET A 145 -9.40 5.74 -9.06
CA MET A 145 -9.09 6.42 -7.81
C MET A 145 -10.16 7.45 -7.44
N ASN A 146 -11.31 6.97 -6.96
CA ASN A 146 -12.54 7.76 -6.74
C ASN A 146 -12.41 9.05 -5.92
N ASN A 147 -11.34 9.21 -5.13
CA ASN A 147 -11.14 10.41 -4.30
C ASN A 147 -10.05 11.35 -4.83
N LEU A 148 -9.39 11.00 -5.93
CA LEU A 148 -8.38 11.82 -6.56
C LEU A 148 -9.07 13.02 -7.23
N ARG A 149 -8.62 14.23 -6.89
CA ARG A 149 -9.24 15.49 -7.34
C ARG A 149 -8.28 16.37 -8.12
N SER A 150 -6.99 16.12 -7.97
CA SER A 150 -5.92 16.98 -8.44
C SER A 150 -4.73 16.13 -8.88
N ILE A 151 -4.33 16.29 -10.13
CA ILE A 151 -3.14 15.66 -10.72
C ILE A 151 -2.33 16.76 -11.40
N SER A 152 -1.05 16.80 -11.09
CA SER A 152 -0.12 17.76 -11.68
C SER A 152 1.01 17.02 -12.41
N LEU A 153 1.10 17.21 -13.72
CA LEU A 153 2.00 16.54 -14.67
C LEU A 153 2.85 17.53 -15.45
N TYR A 154 2.99 18.77 -14.99
CA TYR A 154 3.81 19.77 -15.66
C TYR A 154 5.27 19.30 -15.81
N ARG A 155 5.88 19.55 -16.98
CA ARG A 155 7.23 19.07 -17.33
C ARG A 155 7.41 17.56 -17.17
N THR A 156 6.40 16.79 -17.55
CA THR A 156 6.51 15.35 -17.80
C THR A 156 6.68 15.05 -19.29
N LYS A 157 6.85 13.77 -19.65
CA LYS A 157 6.91 13.29 -21.03
C LYS A 157 5.61 12.62 -21.48
N ILE A 158 4.52 12.81 -20.73
CA ILE A 158 3.24 12.19 -21.03
C ILE A 158 2.71 12.71 -22.38
N LYS A 159 2.29 11.78 -23.24
CA LYS A 159 1.83 12.10 -24.59
C LYS A 159 0.32 12.18 -24.71
N GLU A 160 -0.38 11.35 -23.94
CA GLU A 160 -1.82 11.20 -24.04
C GLU A 160 -2.45 11.14 -22.65
N ILE A 161 -3.60 11.79 -22.53
CA ILE A 161 -4.41 11.83 -21.32
C ILE A 161 -5.87 11.69 -21.73
N PRO A 162 -6.63 10.74 -21.18
CA PRO A 162 -8.05 10.64 -21.49
C PRO A 162 -8.84 11.89 -21.09
N TYR A 163 -9.83 12.27 -21.90
CA TYR A 163 -10.73 13.40 -21.62
C TYR A 163 -11.43 13.30 -20.28
N SER A 164 -11.65 12.07 -19.78
CA SER A 164 -12.18 11.82 -18.45
C SER A 164 -11.39 12.63 -17.40
N CYS A 165 -10.05 12.62 -17.47
CA CYS A 165 -9.19 13.23 -16.47
C CYS A 165 -9.12 14.77 -16.53
N LYS A 166 -9.77 15.41 -17.51
CA LYS A 166 -9.71 16.86 -17.71
C LYS A 166 -10.10 17.67 -16.48
N ASN A 167 -11.04 17.18 -15.68
CA ASN A 167 -11.53 17.89 -14.49
C ASN A 167 -10.62 17.75 -13.26
N ILE A 168 -9.72 16.78 -13.26
CA ILE A 168 -8.83 16.50 -12.13
C ILE A 168 -7.38 16.89 -12.43
N ILE A 169 -7.01 17.14 -13.69
CA ILE A 169 -5.64 17.54 -14.02
C ILE A 169 -5.51 19.06 -13.96
N GLU A 170 -4.65 19.53 -13.07
CA GLU A 170 -4.37 20.96 -12.86
C GLU A 170 -3.28 21.49 -13.79
N SER A 171 -2.31 20.65 -14.15
CA SER A 171 -1.23 21.04 -15.07
C SER A 171 -0.67 19.84 -15.83
N TYR A 172 -0.28 20.06 -17.07
CA TYR A 172 0.23 19.02 -17.97
C TYR A 172 1.14 19.64 -19.05
N PRO A 173 1.95 18.85 -19.78
CA PRO A 173 2.78 19.37 -20.86
C PRO A 173 1.93 19.89 -22.02
N ALA A 174 2.35 21.00 -22.65
CA ALA A 174 1.63 21.56 -23.80
C ALA A 174 1.58 20.62 -25.02
N THR A 175 2.44 19.60 -25.06
CA THR A 175 2.50 18.59 -26.12
C THR A 175 1.50 17.44 -25.95
N VAL A 176 0.72 17.42 -24.87
CA VAL A 176 -0.20 16.31 -24.58
C VAL A 176 -1.45 16.38 -25.47
N ALA A 177 -1.90 15.22 -25.95
CA ALA A 177 -3.20 15.07 -26.60
C ALA A 177 -4.24 14.58 -25.59
N PHE A 178 -5.44 15.15 -25.65
CA PHE A 178 -6.60 14.59 -24.94
C PHE A 178 -7.30 13.56 -25.85
N THR A 179 -7.45 12.34 -25.36
CA THR A 179 -8.03 11.19 -26.09
C THR A 179 -9.32 10.68 -25.49
#